data_AF-A0A1B3XMZ1-F1
#
_entry.id   AF-A0A1B3XMZ1-F1
#
_cell.length_a   1.000
_cell.length_b   1.000
_cell.length_c   1.000
_cell.angle_alpha   90.00
_cell.angle_beta   90.00
_cell.angle_gamma   90.00
#
_symmetry.space_group_name_H-M   'P 1'
#
loop_
_entity.id
_entity.type
_entity.pdbx_description
1 polymer ?
#
loop_
_entity_poly.entity_id
_entity_poly.type
_entity_poly.pdbx_seq_one_letter_code
_entity_poly.pdbx_strand_id
1 'polypeptide(L)'
;MTNSQKIKEVLVQLKTEVQTIDSDASWGKAIEKHDLILIGENFNKIDSIEFCHSLKEIHNIDISYGDLLQIIPTLCDSLNMKNEPAFFGEDTSKLAGYYIELF
;
A
#
# COMPACT_ATOMS: atom_id res chain seq x y z
N MET A 1 9.54 -18.41 -1.16
CA MET A 1 9.42 -16.95 -1.35
C MET A 1 9.07 -16.31 -0.01
N THR A 2 9.81 -15.30 0.44
CA THR A 2 9.54 -14.62 1.73
C THR A 2 8.30 -13.72 1.60
N ASN A 3 7.65 -13.39 2.71
CA ASN A 3 6.52 -12.45 2.71
C ASN A 3 6.94 -11.07 2.15
N SER A 4 8.14 -10.58 2.47
CA SER A 4 8.67 -9.33 1.93
C SER A 4 8.73 -9.33 0.39
N GLN A 5 9.15 -10.43 -0.23
CA GLN A 5 9.18 -10.55 -1.70
C GLN A 5 7.76 -10.56 -2.30
N LYS A 6 6.83 -11.29 -1.69
CA LYS A 6 5.42 -11.31 -2.13
C LYS A 6 4.78 -9.91 -2.01
N ILE A 7 5.02 -9.21 -0.91
CA ILE A 7 4.48 -7.85 -0.69
C ILE A 7 5.06 -6.88 -1.70
N LYS A 8 6.36 -7.01 -2.01
CA LYS A 8 7.01 -6.24 -3.09
C LYS A 8 6.33 -6.47 -4.44
N GLU A 9 6.01 -7.71 -4.78
CA GLU A 9 5.31 -8.06 -6.01
C GLU A 9 3.90 -7.44 -6.06
N VAL A 10 3.16 -7.47 -4.94
CA VAL A 10 1.85 -6.80 -4.84
C VAL A 10 1.98 -5.27 -5.05
N LEU A 11 2.98 -4.62 -4.44
CA LEU A 11 3.21 -3.18 -4.65
C LEU A 11 3.55 -2.85 -6.12
N VAL A 12 4.37 -3.68 -6.78
CA VAL A 12 4.68 -3.53 -8.22
C VAL A 12 3.42 -3.70 -9.07
N GLN A 13 2.61 -4.71 -8.74
CA GLN A 13 1.34 -4.96 -9.41
C GLN A 13 0.41 -3.75 -9.26
N LEU A 14 0.19 -3.26 -8.04
CA LEU A 14 -0.63 -2.08 -7.75
C LEU A 14 -0.14 -0.87 -8.52
N LYS A 15 1.16 -0.55 -8.46
CA LYS A 15 1.74 0.56 -9.23
C LYS A 15 1.42 0.44 -10.72
N THR A 16 1.67 -0.73 -11.29
CA THR A 16 1.46 -0.97 -12.73
C THR A 16 -0.02 -0.81 -13.10
N GLU A 17 -0.91 -1.45 -12.33
CA GLU A 17 -2.35 -1.39 -12.60
C GLU A 17 -2.85 0.05 -12.51
N VAL A 18 -2.54 0.76 -11.43
CA VAL A 18 -2.98 2.14 -11.21
C VAL A 18 -2.42 3.10 -12.28
N GLN A 19 -1.16 2.95 -12.70
CA GLN A 19 -0.59 3.76 -13.78
C GLN A 19 -1.23 3.52 -15.15
N THR A 20 -1.89 2.37 -15.36
CA THR A 20 -2.55 2.03 -16.62
C THR A 20 -4.03 2.39 -16.66
N ILE A 21 -4.60 2.94 -15.58
CA ILE A 21 -6.01 3.30 -15.54
C ILE A 21 -6.25 4.56 -16.37
N ASP A 22 -7.11 4.44 -17.39
CA ASP A 22 -7.43 5.51 -18.33
C ASP A 22 -8.89 5.99 -18.24
N SER A 23 -9.68 5.42 -17.31
CA SER A 23 -11.13 5.60 -17.25
C SER A 23 -11.71 5.32 -15.85
N ASP A 24 -12.77 6.04 -15.48
CA ASP A 24 -13.45 5.91 -14.18
C ASP A 24 -13.99 4.48 -13.92
N ALA A 25 -14.47 3.79 -14.96
CA ALA A 25 -14.95 2.42 -14.83
C ALA A 25 -13.80 1.42 -14.54
N SER A 26 -12.59 1.71 -15.01
CA SER A 26 -11.40 0.91 -14.73
C SER A 26 -10.83 1.22 -13.34
N TRP A 27 -11.04 2.45 -12.84
CA TRP A 27 -10.76 2.83 -11.45
C TRP A 27 -11.56 2.00 -10.44
N GLY A 28 -12.89 1.94 -10.59
CA GLY A 28 -13.73 1.17 -9.67
C GLY A 28 -13.32 -0.30 -9.59
N LYS A 29 -12.97 -0.91 -10.73
CA LYS A 29 -12.51 -2.30 -10.79
C LYS A 29 -11.16 -2.53 -10.09
N ALA A 30 -10.23 -1.58 -10.17
CA ALA A 30 -8.94 -1.70 -9.51
C ALA A 30 -9.09 -1.64 -7.98
N ILE A 31 -9.95 -0.73 -7.50
CA ILE A 31 -10.33 -0.61 -6.07
C ILE A 31 -10.98 -1.89 -5.56
N GLU A 32 -12.00 -2.40 -6.26
CA GLU A 32 -12.70 -3.63 -5.88
C GLU A 32 -11.79 -4.86 -5.90
N LYS A 33 -10.90 -4.95 -6.88
CA LYS A 33 -9.98 -6.09 -7.04
C LYS A 33 -9.01 -6.24 -5.88
N HIS A 34 -8.56 -5.12 -5.33
CA HIS A 34 -7.58 -5.10 -4.26
C HIS A 34 -8.18 -4.85 -2.88
N ASP A 35 -9.47 -4.50 -2.78
CA ASP A 35 -10.09 -4.06 -1.53
C ASP A 35 -9.28 -2.93 -0.87
N LEU A 36 -8.95 -1.91 -1.68
CA LEU A 36 -8.11 -0.76 -1.28
C LEU A 36 -8.70 0.54 -1.79
N ILE A 37 -8.62 1.58 -0.97
CA ILE A 37 -8.91 2.94 -1.39
C ILE A 37 -7.63 3.60 -1.90
N LEU A 38 -7.74 4.18 -3.11
CA LEU A 38 -6.71 5.02 -3.68
C LEU A 38 -7.03 6.48 -3.35
N ILE A 39 -6.06 7.19 -2.78
CA ILE A 39 -6.18 8.56 -2.30
C ILE A 39 -5.10 9.46 -2.92
N GLY A 40 -5.16 10.76 -2.62
CA GLY A 40 -4.25 11.77 -3.15
C GLY A 40 -4.71 12.36 -4.49
N GLU A 41 -4.07 13.46 -4.91
CA GLU A 41 -4.49 14.24 -6.09
C GLU A 41 -4.48 13.44 -7.39
N ASN A 42 -3.60 12.43 -7.48
CA ASN A 42 -3.47 11.55 -8.64
C ASN A 42 -3.98 10.12 -8.38
N PHE A 43 -4.71 9.90 -7.28
CA PHE A 43 -5.14 8.56 -6.84
C PHE A 43 -4.00 7.53 -6.81
N ASN A 44 -2.80 7.99 -6.43
CA ASN A 44 -1.56 7.23 -6.45
C ASN A 44 -1.08 6.84 -5.05
N LYS A 45 -1.87 7.14 -4.00
CA LYS A 45 -1.53 6.82 -2.62
C LYS A 45 -2.46 5.76 -2.05
N ILE A 46 -1.93 4.91 -1.19
CA ILE A 46 -2.68 3.97 -0.34
C ILE A 46 -2.24 4.14 1.11
N ASP A 47 -3.08 3.80 2.07
CA ASP A 47 -2.66 3.70 3.47
C ASP A 47 -2.24 2.27 3.83
N SER A 48 -1.33 2.14 4.80
CA SER A 48 -0.77 0.85 5.16
C SER A 48 -1.72 -0.06 5.94
N ILE A 49 -2.78 0.49 6.59
CA ILE A 49 -3.76 -0.30 7.33
C ILE A 49 -4.62 -1.09 6.34
N GLU A 50 -5.22 -0.41 5.37
CA GLU A 50 -5.97 -1.05 4.30
C GLU A 50 -5.07 -1.98 3.49
N PHE A 51 -3.83 -1.56 3.20
CA PHE A 51 -2.87 -2.44 2.55
C PHE A 51 -2.61 -3.74 3.32
N CYS A 52 -2.50 -3.68 4.65
CA CYS A 52 -2.34 -4.88 5.47
C CYS A 52 -3.57 -5.80 5.38
N HIS A 53 -4.78 -5.24 5.38
CA HIS A 53 -6.01 -6.01 5.22
C HIS A 53 -6.08 -6.66 3.83
N SER A 54 -5.83 -5.91 2.76
CA SER A 54 -5.77 -6.40 1.39
C SER A 54 -4.75 -7.52 1.21
N LEU A 55 -3.55 -7.37 1.77
CA LEU A 55 -2.52 -8.41 1.74
C LEU A 55 -3.04 -9.74 2.31
N LYS A 56 -3.78 -9.68 3.40
CA LYS A 56 -4.33 -10.86 4.07
C LYS A 56 -5.52 -11.46 3.33
N GLU A 57 -6.53 -10.66 3.05
CA GLU A 57 -7.84 -11.14 2.56
C GLU A 57 -7.85 -11.38 1.05
N ILE A 58 -7.11 -10.58 0.27
CA ILE A 58 -7.07 -10.69 -1.20
C ILE A 58 -5.85 -11.48 -1.66
N HIS A 59 -4.67 -11.16 -1.11
CA HIS A 59 -3.41 -11.73 -1.57
C HIS A 59 -2.96 -12.98 -0.80
N ASN A 60 -3.68 -13.38 0.24
CA ASN A 60 -3.35 -14.54 1.10
C ASN A 60 -1.92 -14.47 1.68
N ILE A 61 -1.47 -13.26 2.03
CA ILE A 61 -0.17 -12.98 2.66
C ILE A 61 -0.44 -12.58 4.11
N ASP A 62 -0.24 -13.53 5.01
CA ASP A 62 -0.36 -13.29 6.45
C ASP A 62 0.88 -12.56 6.97
N ILE A 63 0.70 -11.34 7.45
CA ILE A 63 1.73 -10.50 8.07
C ILE A 63 1.08 -9.66 9.17
N SER A 64 1.77 -9.51 10.30
CA SER A 64 1.30 -8.60 11.35
C SER A 64 1.46 -7.15 10.87
N TYR A 65 0.55 -6.27 11.32
CA TYR A 65 0.66 -4.86 10.94
C TYR A 65 1.99 -4.24 11.42
N GLY A 66 2.46 -4.61 12.61
CA GLY A 66 3.75 -4.19 13.13
C GLY A 66 4.93 -4.59 12.23
N ASP A 67 4.96 -5.85 11.77
CA ASP A 67 5.99 -6.33 10.85
C ASP A 67 5.92 -5.62 9.49
N LEU A 68 4.71 -5.34 9.00
CA LEU A 68 4.51 -4.59 7.76
C LEU A 68 5.11 -3.18 7.86
N LEU A 69 4.86 -2.47 8.97
CA LEU A 69 5.42 -1.13 9.19
C LEU A 69 6.95 -1.12 9.22
N GLN A 70 7.59 -2.19 9.69
CA GLN A 70 9.06 -2.28 9.68
C GLN A 70 9.63 -2.44 8.27
N ILE A 71 8.89 -3.09 7.36
CA ILE A 71 9.41 -3.38 6.01
C ILE A 71 9.01 -2.33 4.96
N ILE A 72 7.93 -1.57 5.17
CA ILE A 72 7.43 -0.58 4.20
C ILE A 72 8.51 0.38 3.72
N PRO A 73 9.30 1.04 4.59
CA PRO A 73 10.32 1.99 4.12
C PRO A 73 11.35 1.34 3.19
N THR A 74 11.85 0.16 3.58
CA THR A 74 12.84 -0.58 2.77
C THR A 74 12.25 -1.04 1.44
N LEU A 75 10.99 -1.50 1.43
CA LEU A 75 10.31 -1.90 0.20
C LEU A 75 10.10 -0.72 -0.74
N CYS A 76 9.61 0.40 -0.21
CA CYS A 76 9.35 1.62 -0.96
C CYS A 76 10.63 2.16 -1.60
N ASP A 77 11.72 2.25 -0.82
CA ASP A 77 13.04 2.64 -1.32
C ASP A 77 13.49 1.75 -2.49
N SER A 78 13.30 0.43 -2.35
CA SER A 78 13.67 -0.54 -3.40
C SER A 78 12.81 -0.46 -4.67
N LEU A 79 11.67 0.21 -4.61
CA LEU A 79 10.68 0.38 -5.69
C LEU A 79 10.63 1.82 -6.22
N ASN A 80 11.47 2.71 -5.68
CA ASN A 80 11.43 4.14 -5.95
C ASN A 80 10.02 4.72 -5.72
N MET A 81 9.38 4.30 -4.62
CA MET A 81 8.10 4.79 -4.11
C MET A 81 8.38 5.66 -2.89
N LYS A 82 7.56 6.70 -2.67
CA LYS A 82 7.65 7.46 -1.43
C LYS A 82 6.79 6.81 -0.36
N ASN A 83 7.19 6.97 0.88
CA ASN A 83 6.35 6.67 2.03
C ASN A 83 6.36 7.89 2.97
N GLU A 84 5.19 8.19 3.53
CA GLU A 84 5.00 9.27 4.49
C GLU A 84 4.46 8.68 5.80
N PRO A 85 5.18 8.83 6.93
CA PRO A 85 4.72 8.29 8.20
C PRO A 85 3.48 9.04 8.70
N ALA A 86 2.47 8.28 9.11
CA ALA A 86 1.30 8.79 9.81
C ALA A 86 1.44 8.48 11.30
N PHE A 87 1.16 9.45 12.17
CA PHE A 87 1.29 9.32 13.62
C PHE A 87 -0.06 9.48 14.31
N PHE A 88 -0.19 8.93 15.52
CA PHE A 88 -1.41 9.12 16.31
C PHE A 88 -1.56 10.60 16.72
N GLY A 89 -2.77 11.16 16.56
CA GLY A 89 -3.02 12.57 16.88
C GLY A 89 -2.82 12.91 18.36
N GLU A 90 -3.08 11.96 19.26
CA GLU A 90 -2.87 12.11 20.71
C GLU A 90 -1.40 11.93 21.13
N ASP A 91 -0.59 11.25 20.31
CA ASP A 91 0.82 10.97 20.59
C ASP A 91 1.60 10.82 19.29
N THR A 92 2.20 11.93 18.85
CA THR A 92 2.96 11.98 17.59
C THR A 92 4.31 11.25 17.66
N SER A 93 4.70 10.73 18.82
CA SER A 93 5.87 9.85 18.93
C SER A 93 5.57 8.41 18.50
N LYS A 94 4.28 8.05 18.39
CA LYS A 94 3.82 6.72 17.99
C LYS A 94 3.42 6.69 16.52
N LEU A 95 4.13 5.87 15.75
CA LEU A 95 3.78 5.56 14.37
C LEU A 95 2.43 4.83 14.34
N ALA A 96 1.47 5.42 13.64
CA ALA A 96 0.16 4.83 13.38
C ALA A 96 0.15 4.05 12.06
N GLY A 97 0.92 4.50 11.07
CA GLY A 97 0.97 3.86 9.76
C GLY A 97 1.86 4.60 8.76
N TYR A 98 1.71 4.26 7.48
CA TYR A 98 2.31 4.99 6.37
C TYR A 98 1.27 5.26 5.29
N TYR A 99 1.39 6.40 4.63
CA TYR A 99 0.88 6.59 3.29
C TYR A 99 1.96 6.19 2.29
N ILE A 100 1.63 5.33 1.33
CA ILE A 100 2.55 4.83 0.30
C ILE A 100 2.18 5.47 -1.03
N GLU A 101 3.09 6.24 -1.63
CA GLU A 101 2.93 6.86 -2.95
C GLU A 101 3.52 5.93 -4.03
N LEU A 102 2.65 5.35 -4.84
CA LEU A 102 2.99 4.31 -5.81
C LEU A 102 3.85 4.85 -6.98
N PHE A 103 3.67 6.10 -7.39
CA PHE A 103 4.42 6.77 -8.46
C PHE A 103 4.35 8.30 -8.38
#